data_AF-A0A820CI65-F1
#
_entry.id   AF-A0A820CI65-F1
#
_cell.length_a   1.000
_cell.length_b   1.000
_cell.length_c   1.000
_cell.angle_alpha   90.00
_cell.angle_beta   90.00
_cell.angle_gamma   90.00
#
_symmetry.space_group_name_H-M   'P 1'
#
loop_
_entity.id
_entity.type
_entity.pdbx_description
1 polymer ?
#
loop_
_entity_poly.entity_id
_entity_poly.type
_entity_poly.pdbx_seq_one_letter_code
_entity_poly.pdbx_strand_id
1 'polypeptide(L)'
;MPRKLISVSTIDPETGHISMRRSHPWINNFNEYIISSCRSNMDIKFIWTGSDTKALVYYITDYITKTSLSFHDTFSLIQKSITSFKNVSDQTETESAIERSRKLVLRCYNTLASQQELSGVQVASYLMNWGDHYTTHKFQGLYLIQTEIFLQTELNELRIKQNLEHASHDVIDDDNVFDDENTAAEDDNEEKFQIQSTENKNNFVLVNTRVDYQYRSDTLSKICLYDFVSTFYKRKMNATDAKYLSKSSTTEDPQGIRKGRPPNQRFPFQEQHPQATTYLLTEYSEAHIPILYGPQIPRHDREDTKERYSRALLTLFVPWRSVSDLCDVNENWEDALKSRQHHISADSWNIIENIQLLHECKKDRDEHLLRVITEAQTENDTIDPELVIPSRNMRDEYDDTSDNEDLLELLGNLNEYTTNALNSAKKTTENIYIEETIEAVEKVGRFTHTHSKHYY
;
A
#
# COMPACT_ATOMS: atom_id res chain seq x y z
N MET A 1 -19.39 9.89 21.88
CA MET A 1 -19.19 10.82 23.01
C MET A 1 -19.99 12.09 22.79
N PRO A 2 -20.55 12.70 23.85
CA PRO A 2 -21.22 14.00 23.75
C PRO A 2 -20.26 15.06 23.22
N ARG A 3 -20.68 15.85 22.22
CA ARG A 3 -19.86 16.93 21.66
C ARG A 3 -20.14 18.25 22.38
N LYS A 4 -19.12 19.11 22.48
CA LYS A 4 -19.21 20.46 23.04
C LYS A 4 -20.38 21.27 22.47
N LEU A 5 -21.16 21.90 23.34
CA LEU A 5 -22.25 22.80 22.96
C LEU A 5 -21.68 24.14 22.48
N ILE A 6 -22.24 24.65 21.39
CA ILE A 6 -21.81 25.89 20.74
C ILE A 6 -23.06 26.71 20.50
N SER A 7 -23.19 27.87 21.15
CA SER A 7 -24.43 28.66 21.13
C SER A 7 -24.67 29.38 19.79
N VAL A 8 -23.59 29.78 19.11
CA VAL A 8 -23.61 30.53 17.85
C VAL A 8 -22.50 30.00 16.95
N SER A 9 -22.76 29.94 15.64
CA SER A 9 -21.73 29.52 14.69
C SER A 9 -20.67 30.62 14.55
N THR A 10 -19.40 30.28 14.75
CA THR A 10 -18.28 31.22 14.72
C THR A 10 -17.16 30.69 13.85
N ILE A 11 -16.36 31.62 13.31
CA ILE A 11 -15.13 31.30 12.59
C ILE A 11 -14.00 31.90 13.42
N ASP A 12 -13.01 31.07 13.74
CA ASP A 12 -11.78 31.55 14.36
C ASP A 12 -10.97 32.35 13.31
N PRO A 13 -10.72 33.65 13.54
CA PRO A 13 -10.01 34.49 12.57
C PRO A 13 -8.53 34.11 12.41
N GLU A 14 -7.91 33.44 13.38
CA GLU A 14 -6.48 33.06 13.30
C GLU A 14 -6.29 31.71 12.60
N THR A 15 -7.11 30.72 12.96
CA THR A 15 -6.98 29.35 12.42
C THR A 15 -7.88 29.09 11.22
N GLY A 16 -8.91 29.91 11.00
CA GLY A 16 -9.96 29.67 10.01
C GLY A 16 -10.92 28.54 10.39
N HIS A 17 -10.82 27.98 11.61
CA HIS A 17 -11.66 26.87 12.04
C HIS A 17 -13.12 27.30 12.20
N ILE A 18 -14.04 26.50 11.65
CA ILE A 18 -15.49 26.78 11.69
C ILE A 18 -16.15 25.96 12.79
N SER A 19 -16.68 26.67 13.79
CA SER A 19 -17.46 26.10 14.88
C SER A 19 -18.94 26.31 14.61
N MET A 20 -19.68 25.25 14.29
CA MET A 20 -21.13 25.35 14.05
C MET A 20 -21.92 25.36 15.36
N ARG A 21 -23.00 26.15 15.41
CA ARG A 21 -23.96 26.10 16.52
C ARG A 21 -24.46 24.67 16.73
N ARG A 22 -24.39 24.20 17.98
CA ARG A 22 -24.87 22.90 18.44
C ARG A 22 -25.79 23.08 19.64
N SER A 23 -27.06 22.69 19.49
CA SER A 23 -28.10 22.79 20.53
C SER A 23 -28.19 21.56 21.44
N HIS A 24 -27.65 20.42 21.02
CA HIS A 24 -27.67 19.18 21.79
C HIS A 24 -26.36 18.42 21.60
N PRO A 25 -25.74 17.91 22.68
CA PRO A 25 -24.39 17.31 22.61
C PRO A 25 -24.36 15.99 21.83
N TRP A 26 -25.50 15.31 21.72
CA TRP A 26 -25.64 14.04 20.99
C TRP A 26 -26.06 14.20 19.52
N ILE A 27 -26.22 15.44 19.05
CA ILE A 27 -26.58 15.72 17.66
C ILE A 27 -25.31 16.07 16.87
N ASN A 28 -24.99 15.23 15.89
CA ASN A 28 -23.97 15.52 14.90
C ASN A 28 -24.38 16.70 14.01
N ASN A 29 -23.40 17.26 13.31
CA ASN A 29 -23.71 18.30 12.32
C ASN A 29 -24.51 17.69 11.16
N PHE A 30 -25.58 18.35 10.75
CA PHE A 30 -26.46 17.85 9.70
C PHE A 30 -26.95 18.98 8.80
N ASN A 31 -27.45 18.61 7.62
CA ASN A 31 -28.14 19.50 6.69
C ASN A 31 -29.62 19.09 6.62
N GLU A 32 -30.54 20.04 6.82
CA GLU A 32 -31.98 19.76 6.88
C GLU A 32 -32.57 19.16 5.58
N TYR A 33 -32.04 19.55 4.42
CA TYR A 33 -32.52 19.06 3.12
C TYR A 33 -32.00 17.66 2.83
N ILE A 34 -30.72 17.41 3.10
CA ILE A 34 -30.10 16.10 2.87
C ILE A 34 -30.71 15.07 3.83
N ILE A 35 -30.90 15.39 5.12
CA ILE A 35 -31.51 14.44 6.07
C ILE A 35 -32.96 14.13 5.69
N SER A 36 -33.72 15.12 5.20
CA SER A 36 -35.09 14.92 4.74
C SER A 36 -35.15 14.04 3.48
N SER A 37 -34.17 14.20 2.57
CA SER A 37 -34.15 13.49 1.29
C SER A 37 -33.63 12.06 1.44
N CYS A 38 -32.50 11.89 2.14
CA CYS A 38 -31.81 10.60 2.27
C CYS A 38 -32.33 9.78 3.45
N ARG A 39 -33.06 10.39 4.39
CA ARG A 39 -33.61 9.75 5.61
C ARG A 39 -32.57 8.90 6.36
N SER A 40 -31.32 9.33 6.31
CA SER A 40 -30.15 8.62 6.83
C SER A 40 -29.41 9.47 7.85
N ASN A 41 -28.72 8.83 8.79
CA ASN A 41 -27.89 9.55 9.75
C ASN A 41 -26.75 10.30 9.05
N MET A 42 -26.34 11.45 9.58
CA MET A 42 -25.31 12.30 8.98
C MET A 42 -24.33 12.84 10.02
N ASP A 43 -23.08 13.03 9.58
CA ASP A 43 -22.06 13.79 10.32
C ASP A 43 -21.29 14.68 9.34
N ILE A 44 -21.80 15.89 9.12
CA ILE A 44 -21.21 16.85 8.17
C ILE A 44 -20.06 17.60 8.84
N LYS A 45 -18.85 17.44 8.30
CA LYS A 45 -17.67 18.20 8.71
C LYS A 45 -17.30 19.22 7.64
N PHE A 46 -17.07 20.46 8.05
CA PHE A 46 -16.50 21.49 7.17
C PHE A 46 -15.00 21.34 7.15
N ILE A 47 -14.42 21.30 5.95
CA ILE A 47 -12.99 21.15 5.73
C ILE A 47 -12.51 22.47 5.13
N TRP A 48 -11.84 23.28 5.94
CA TRP A 48 -11.41 24.62 5.53
C TRP A 48 -9.90 24.81 5.63
N THR A 49 -9.25 24.13 6.58
CA THR A 49 -7.80 24.23 6.79
C THR A 49 -7.05 23.20 5.95
N GLY A 50 -5.80 23.53 5.58
CA GLY A 50 -4.92 22.59 4.89
C GLY A 50 -4.64 21.33 5.72
N SER A 51 -4.45 21.47 7.03
CA SER A 51 -4.21 20.34 7.94
C SER A 51 -5.43 19.43 8.07
N ASP A 52 -6.64 19.98 8.17
CA ASP A 52 -7.86 19.16 8.24
C ASP A 52 -8.10 18.41 6.92
N THR A 53 -7.76 19.05 5.79
CA THR A 53 -7.84 18.43 4.46
C THR A 53 -6.85 17.26 4.37
N LYS A 54 -5.60 17.48 4.76
CA LYS A 54 -4.53 16.47 4.79
C LYS A 54 -4.90 15.28 5.67
N ALA A 55 -5.31 15.54 6.91
CA ALA A 55 -5.77 14.50 7.84
C ALA A 55 -6.97 13.71 7.29
N LEU A 56 -7.93 14.40 6.68
CA LEU A 56 -9.11 13.76 6.12
C LEU A 56 -8.79 12.91 4.89
N VAL A 57 -7.92 13.38 3.99
CA VAL A 57 -7.51 12.61 2.81
C VAL A 57 -6.94 11.26 3.25
N TYR A 58 -6.03 11.26 4.22
CA TYR A 58 -5.47 10.01 4.74
C TYR A 58 -6.56 9.14 5.38
N TYR A 59 -7.45 9.73 6.20
CA TYR A 59 -8.55 8.99 6.84
C TYR A 59 -9.50 8.34 5.83
N ILE A 60 -9.87 9.05 4.76
CA ILE A 60 -10.74 8.53 3.71
C ILE A 60 -10.02 7.39 2.96
N THR A 61 -8.76 7.60 2.58
CA THR A 61 -7.98 6.58 1.89
C THR A 61 -7.86 5.32 2.74
N ASP A 62 -7.50 5.46 4.02
CA ASP A 62 -7.40 4.36 4.98
C ASP A 62 -8.73 3.60 5.12
N TYR A 63 -9.85 4.32 5.19
CA TYR A 63 -11.18 3.72 5.24
C TYR A 63 -11.54 2.95 3.96
N ILE A 64 -11.22 3.49 2.78
CA ILE A 64 -11.48 2.85 1.49
C ILE A 64 -10.59 1.61 1.31
N THR A 65 -9.33 1.66 1.76
CA THR A 65 -8.37 0.56 1.66
C THR A 65 -8.50 -0.44 2.81
N LYS A 66 -9.45 -0.24 3.72
CA LYS A 66 -9.66 -1.12 4.87
C LYS A 66 -9.87 -2.56 4.40
N THR A 67 -9.04 -3.46 4.90
CA THR A 67 -9.12 -4.88 4.56
C THR A 67 -10.51 -5.42 4.91
N SER A 68 -11.07 -6.24 4.02
CA SER A 68 -12.41 -6.79 4.20
C SER A 68 -12.50 -7.82 5.33
N LEU A 69 -11.36 -8.33 5.81
CA LEU A 69 -11.30 -9.34 6.86
C LEU A 69 -10.59 -8.75 8.09
N SER A 70 -11.30 -8.68 9.21
CA SER A 70 -10.71 -8.32 10.49
C SER A 70 -9.70 -9.41 10.90
N PHE A 71 -8.58 -9.02 11.49
CA PHE A 71 -7.54 -9.93 11.95
C PHE A 71 -8.09 -11.02 12.90
N HIS A 72 -9.06 -10.67 13.75
CA HIS A 72 -9.72 -11.61 14.68
C HIS A 72 -10.54 -12.70 13.96
N ASP A 73 -11.18 -12.36 12.84
CA ASP A 73 -11.96 -13.31 12.05
C ASP A 73 -11.02 -14.29 11.33
N THR A 74 -9.94 -13.76 10.74
CA THR A 74 -8.85 -14.55 10.14
C THR A 74 -8.29 -15.56 11.13
N PHE A 75 -7.97 -15.11 12.34
CA PHE A 75 -7.41 -15.96 13.39
C PHE A 75 -8.38 -17.07 13.81
N SER A 76 -9.65 -16.73 14.04
CA SER A 76 -10.69 -17.69 14.42
C SER A 76 -10.91 -18.76 13.34
N LEU A 77 -10.86 -18.36 12.07
CA LEU A 77 -10.98 -19.26 10.93
C LEU A 77 -9.76 -20.17 10.78
N ILE A 78 -8.55 -19.66 11.00
CA ILE A 78 -7.31 -20.45 11.03
C ILE A 78 -7.29 -21.42 12.21
N GLN A 79 -7.73 -21.00 13.39
CA GLN A 79 -7.83 -21.89 14.55
C GLN A 79 -8.79 -23.05 14.26
N LYS A 80 -9.96 -22.75 13.67
CA LYS A 80 -10.93 -23.76 13.24
C LYS A 80 -10.35 -24.72 12.21
N SER A 81 -9.57 -24.23 11.24
CA SER A 81 -8.92 -25.09 10.23
C SER A 81 -7.84 -25.97 10.84
N ILE A 82 -7.03 -25.46 11.79
CA ILE A 82 -6.01 -26.20 12.52
C ILE A 82 -6.64 -27.30 13.38
N THR A 83 -7.69 -26.99 14.16
CA THR A 83 -8.39 -27.99 14.98
C THR A 83 -9.02 -29.07 14.10
N SER A 84 -9.63 -28.69 12.99
CA SER A 84 -10.18 -29.63 12.01
C SER A 84 -9.10 -30.50 11.35
N PHE A 85 -7.90 -29.96 11.14
CA PHE A 85 -6.76 -30.70 10.58
C PHE A 85 -6.17 -31.69 11.59
N LYS A 86 -5.98 -31.28 12.85
CA LYS A 86 -5.49 -32.17 13.93
C LYS A 86 -6.37 -33.42 14.05
N ASN A 87 -7.69 -33.23 14.08
CA ASN A 87 -8.67 -34.32 14.18
C ASN A 87 -8.65 -35.33 13.02
N VAL A 88 -8.23 -34.91 11.82
CA VAL A 88 -8.12 -35.79 10.63
C VAL A 88 -6.74 -36.45 10.57
N SER A 89 -5.71 -35.77 11.06
CA SER A 89 -4.33 -36.22 10.96
C SER A 89 -3.94 -37.33 11.94
N ASP A 90 -4.79 -37.62 12.93
CA ASP A 90 -4.69 -38.80 13.80
C ASP A 90 -5.02 -40.13 13.07
N GLN A 91 -5.42 -40.07 11.78
CA GLN A 91 -5.84 -41.26 11.02
C GLN A 91 -4.86 -41.68 9.90
N THR A 92 -3.77 -40.94 9.64
CA THR A 92 -2.83 -41.25 8.54
C THR A 92 -1.37 -40.96 8.91
N GLU A 93 -0.66 -41.97 9.44
CA GLU A 93 0.74 -41.89 9.88
C GLU A 93 1.81 -41.90 8.74
N THR A 94 1.42 -41.80 7.46
CA THR A 94 2.33 -42.05 6.32
C THR A 94 2.75 -40.81 5.52
N GLU A 95 2.36 -39.60 5.90
CA GLU A 95 2.65 -38.38 5.12
C GLU A 95 3.89 -37.62 5.61
N SER A 96 4.67 -37.09 4.66
CA SER A 96 5.85 -36.28 4.97
C SER A 96 5.47 -34.96 5.66
N ALA A 97 6.36 -34.43 6.51
CA ALA A 97 6.13 -33.17 7.21
C ALA A 97 5.87 -31.99 6.26
N ILE A 98 6.50 -31.98 5.08
CA ILE A 98 6.32 -30.96 4.04
C ILE A 98 4.92 -31.04 3.43
N GLU A 99 4.43 -32.23 3.10
CA GLU A 99 3.09 -32.41 2.53
C GLU A 99 2.00 -32.09 3.56
N ARG A 100 2.22 -32.47 4.83
CA ARG A 100 1.33 -32.13 5.93
C ARG A 100 1.22 -30.61 6.10
N SER A 101 2.34 -29.90 6.01
CA SER A 101 2.40 -28.43 6.07
C SER A 101 1.68 -27.78 4.88
N ARG A 102 1.91 -28.27 3.65
CA ARG A 102 1.21 -27.79 2.44
C ARG A 102 -0.31 -27.99 2.55
N LYS A 103 -0.77 -29.14 3.04
CA LYS A 103 -2.20 -29.41 3.24
C LYS A 103 -2.81 -28.52 4.31
N LEU A 104 -2.08 -28.23 5.38
CA LEU A 104 -2.52 -27.31 6.41
C LEU A 104 -2.72 -25.91 5.82
N VAL A 105 -1.72 -25.37 5.12
CA VAL A 105 -1.80 -24.06 4.45
C VAL A 105 -2.98 -24.02 3.47
N LEU A 106 -3.12 -25.03 2.62
CA LEU A 106 -4.23 -25.10 1.66
C LEU A 106 -5.60 -25.14 2.35
N ARG A 107 -5.70 -25.84 3.49
CA ARG A 107 -6.94 -25.92 4.28
C ARG A 107 -7.24 -24.60 4.98
N CYS A 108 -6.25 -23.92 5.53
CA CYS A 108 -6.40 -22.55 6.05
C CYS A 108 -6.90 -21.62 4.94
N TYR A 109 -6.24 -21.61 3.79
CA TYR A 109 -6.63 -20.80 2.64
C TYR A 109 -8.07 -21.07 2.18
N ASN A 110 -8.44 -22.34 1.98
CA ASN A 110 -9.79 -22.71 1.55
C ASN A 110 -10.84 -22.36 2.62
N THR A 111 -10.50 -22.47 3.90
CA THR A 111 -11.41 -22.09 5.00
C THR A 111 -11.63 -20.58 5.03
N LEU A 112 -10.55 -19.79 4.90
CA LEU A 112 -10.62 -18.33 4.80
C LEU A 112 -11.44 -17.91 3.58
N ALA A 113 -11.17 -18.47 2.41
CA ALA A 113 -11.88 -18.13 1.18
C ALA A 113 -13.36 -18.53 1.20
N SER A 114 -13.72 -19.65 1.85
CA SER A 114 -15.10 -20.15 1.88
C SER A 114 -15.97 -19.56 2.98
N GLN A 115 -15.37 -19.09 4.07
CA GLN A 115 -16.08 -18.52 5.23
C GLN A 115 -15.91 -17.00 5.32
N GLN A 116 -15.36 -16.38 4.27
CA GLN A 116 -15.31 -14.92 4.17
C GLN A 116 -16.74 -14.36 4.07
N GLU A 117 -17.10 -13.51 5.01
CA GLU A 117 -18.34 -12.75 4.94
C GLU A 117 -18.21 -11.63 3.90
N LEU A 118 -19.22 -11.50 3.06
CA LEU A 118 -19.31 -10.43 2.06
C LEU A 118 -20.49 -9.51 2.42
N SER A 119 -20.32 -8.21 2.20
CA SER A 119 -21.42 -7.26 2.40
C SER A 119 -22.56 -7.57 1.43
N GLY A 120 -23.80 -7.52 1.90
CA GLY A 120 -24.98 -7.68 1.03
C GLY A 120 -25.01 -6.72 -0.15
N VAL A 121 -24.40 -5.52 -0.01
CA VAL A 121 -24.25 -4.55 -1.10
C VAL A 121 -23.26 -5.04 -2.15
N GLN A 122 -22.14 -5.64 -1.73
CA GLN A 122 -21.16 -6.24 -2.65
C GLN A 122 -21.80 -7.40 -3.42
N VAL A 123 -22.50 -8.29 -2.71
CA VAL A 123 -23.20 -9.43 -3.33
C VAL A 123 -24.24 -8.94 -4.34
N ALA A 124 -25.04 -7.92 -4.00
CA ALA A 124 -25.99 -7.32 -4.91
C ALA A 124 -25.30 -6.72 -6.15
N SER A 125 -24.20 -5.98 -5.98
CA SER A 125 -23.44 -5.41 -7.10
C SER A 125 -22.93 -6.49 -8.07
N TYR A 126 -22.39 -7.59 -7.53
CA TYR A 126 -21.93 -8.73 -8.32
C TYR A 126 -23.09 -9.42 -9.06
N LEU A 127 -24.22 -9.69 -8.38
CA LEU A 127 -25.39 -10.30 -8.99
C LEU A 127 -26.01 -9.42 -10.08
N MET A 128 -25.95 -8.10 -9.92
CA MET A 128 -26.43 -7.13 -10.89
C MET A 128 -25.41 -6.82 -12.00
N ASN A 129 -24.22 -7.43 -11.96
CA ASN A 129 -23.13 -7.22 -12.90
C ASN A 129 -22.75 -5.73 -13.06
N TRP A 130 -22.78 -4.98 -11.94
CA TRP A 130 -22.39 -3.55 -11.92
C TRP A 130 -20.88 -3.34 -11.85
N GLY A 131 -20.11 -4.42 -11.65
CA GLY A 131 -18.67 -4.36 -11.41
C GLY A 131 -18.33 -4.09 -9.95
N ASP A 132 -17.04 -4.10 -9.67
CA ASP A 132 -16.44 -3.97 -8.33
C ASP A 132 -15.48 -2.77 -8.21
N HIS A 133 -15.19 -2.06 -9.31
CA HIS A 133 -14.34 -0.88 -9.31
C HIS A 133 -14.67 0.08 -10.45
N TYR A 134 -14.33 1.37 -10.25
CA TYR A 134 -14.28 2.38 -11.29
C TYR A 134 -12.87 2.97 -11.33
N THR A 135 -12.20 2.92 -12.47
CA THR A 135 -10.87 3.52 -12.62
C THR A 135 -10.84 4.45 -13.82
N THR A 136 -10.29 5.65 -13.62
CA THR A 136 -9.99 6.61 -14.69
C THR A 136 -8.70 6.26 -15.42
N HIS A 137 -7.80 5.54 -14.74
CA HIS A 137 -6.49 5.17 -15.23
C HIS A 137 -6.32 3.65 -15.28
N LYS A 138 -5.29 3.23 -16.01
CA LYS A 138 -4.76 1.87 -15.97
C LYS A 138 -3.51 1.84 -15.10
N PHE A 139 -3.19 0.67 -14.58
CA PHE A 139 -2.12 0.51 -13.60
C PHE A 139 -1.17 -0.60 -14.01
N GLN A 140 0.10 -0.45 -13.66
CA GLN A 140 1.13 -1.44 -13.93
C GLN A 140 1.97 -1.65 -12.67
N GLY A 141 2.14 -2.90 -12.25
CA GLY A 141 2.94 -3.23 -11.07
C GLY A 141 4.43 -3.03 -11.28
N LEU A 142 5.12 -2.48 -10.27
CA LEU A 142 6.57 -2.31 -10.19
C LEU A 142 7.08 -2.75 -8.81
N TYR A 143 7.96 -3.75 -8.79
CA TYR A 143 8.58 -4.23 -7.55
C TYR A 143 9.87 -3.46 -7.29
N LEU A 144 9.72 -2.29 -6.67
CA LEU A 144 10.83 -1.34 -6.49
C LEU A 144 11.95 -1.92 -5.62
N ILE A 145 11.60 -2.58 -4.52
CA ILE A 145 12.57 -3.07 -3.53
C ILE A 145 13.61 -4.03 -4.13
N GLN A 146 13.20 -4.88 -5.08
CA GLN A 146 14.13 -5.80 -5.77
C GLN A 146 15.17 -5.04 -6.58
N THR A 147 14.77 -3.91 -7.17
CA THR A 147 15.68 -3.06 -7.95
C THR A 147 16.60 -2.26 -7.03
N GLU A 148 16.08 -1.73 -5.92
CA GLU A 148 16.87 -1.04 -4.91
C GLU A 148 17.95 -1.95 -4.31
N ILE A 149 17.58 -3.19 -3.92
CA ILE A 149 18.52 -4.17 -3.36
C ILE A 149 19.60 -4.49 -4.39
N PHE A 150 19.23 -4.77 -5.63
CA PHE A 150 20.20 -5.03 -6.70
C PHE A 150 21.21 -3.88 -6.84
N LEU A 151 20.73 -2.63 -6.93
CA LEU A 151 21.59 -1.47 -7.07
C LEU A 151 22.51 -1.26 -5.85
N GLN A 152 21.98 -1.46 -4.65
CA GLN A 152 22.77 -1.38 -3.42
C GLN A 152 23.87 -2.44 -3.39
N THR A 153 23.55 -3.68 -3.74
CA THR A 153 24.52 -4.78 -3.80
C THR A 153 25.59 -4.50 -4.86
N GLU A 154 25.20 -4.06 -6.06
CA GLU A 154 26.13 -3.70 -7.13
C GLU A 154 27.09 -2.57 -6.70
N LEU A 155 26.58 -1.53 -6.02
CA LEU A 155 27.41 -0.44 -5.49
C LEU A 155 28.41 -0.94 -4.44
N ASN A 156 27.94 -1.79 -3.53
CA ASN A 156 28.78 -2.36 -2.47
C ASN A 156 29.90 -3.23 -3.06
N GLU A 157 29.61 -4.02 -4.09
CA GLU A 157 30.64 -4.79 -4.80
C GLU A 157 31.68 -3.89 -5.49
N LEU A 158 31.26 -2.78 -6.10
CA LEU A 158 32.18 -1.82 -6.70
C LEU A 158 33.08 -1.16 -5.64
N ARG A 159 32.51 -0.80 -4.48
CA ARG A 159 33.27 -0.29 -3.32
C ARG A 159 34.31 -1.29 -2.83
N ILE A 160 33.93 -2.56 -2.69
CA ILE A 160 34.83 -3.64 -2.26
C ILE A 160 35.97 -3.83 -3.27
N LYS A 161 35.65 -3.89 -4.57
CA LYS A 161 36.67 -4.02 -5.64
C LYS A 161 37.66 -2.87 -5.60
N GLN A 162 37.18 -1.63 -5.47
CA GLN A 162 38.04 -0.46 -5.39
C GLN A 162 38.91 -0.47 -4.12
N ASN A 163 38.37 -0.85 -2.96
CA ASN A 163 39.14 -0.95 -1.72
C ASN A 163 40.20 -2.07 -1.77
N LEU A 164 39.90 -3.21 -2.40
CA LEU A 164 40.88 -4.29 -2.61
C LEU A 164 42.02 -3.88 -3.54
N GLU A 165 41.75 -3.06 -4.56
CA GLU A 165 42.78 -2.49 -5.43
C GLU A 165 43.68 -1.50 -4.67
N HIS A 166 43.11 -0.66 -3.80
CA HIS A 166 43.88 0.29 -2.97
C HIS A 166 44.68 -0.40 -1.85
N ALA A 167 44.15 -1.49 -1.26
CA ALA A 167 44.83 -2.27 -0.23
C ALA A 167 46.03 -3.09 -0.76
N SER A 168 46.20 -3.19 -2.08
CA SER A 168 47.39 -3.81 -2.69
C SER A 168 48.64 -2.91 -2.71
N HIS A 169 48.54 -1.68 -2.18
CA HIS A 169 49.65 -0.71 -2.16
C HIS A 169 50.08 -0.15 -0.81
N ASP A 170 49.38 -0.39 0.31
CA ASP A 170 49.87 0.03 1.62
C ASP A 170 49.44 -0.91 2.76
N VAL A 171 50.35 -1.08 3.74
CA VAL A 171 50.22 -1.96 4.91
C VAL A 171 49.47 -1.24 6.04
N ILE A 172 48.32 -1.81 6.44
CA ILE A 172 47.60 -1.77 7.75
C ILE A 172 47.36 -0.38 8.38
N ASP A 173 46.09 0.03 8.61
CA ASP A 173 45.41 -0.04 9.93
C ASP A 173 43.96 0.52 9.90
N ASP A 174 43.14 -0.09 10.76
CA ASP A 174 42.00 0.45 11.51
C ASP A 174 40.65 0.85 10.88
N ASP A 175 39.63 0.14 11.37
CA ASP A 175 38.31 0.60 11.82
C ASP A 175 37.53 1.63 10.97
N ASN A 176 36.66 1.11 10.10
CA ASN A 176 35.36 1.73 9.83
C ASN A 176 34.30 0.64 9.62
N VAL A 177 33.65 0.29 10.74
CA VAL A 177 32.38 -0.42 10.77
C VAL A 177 31.36 0.47 10.07
N PHE A 178 31.01 0.14 8.83
CA PHE A 178 29.84 0.70 8.17
C PHE A 178 28.59 0.07 8.78
N ASP A 179 27.64 0.92 9.15
CA ASP A 179 26.38 0.59 9.81
C ASP A 179 25.70 -0.65 9.22
N ASP A 180 25.50 -1.61 10.12
CA ASP A 180 24.81 -2.87 9.92
C ASP A 180 23.29 -2.62 9.86
N GLU A 181 22.79 -2.19 8.69
CA GLU A 181 21.43 -2.56 8.30
C GLU A 181 21.46 -4.04 7.93
N ASN A 182 21.17 -4.87 8.95
CA ASN A 182 20.84 -6.29 8.90
C ASN A 182 20.39 -6.75 7.50
N THR A 183 21.34 -7.11 6.66
CA THR A 183 21.08 -7.84 5.44
C THR A 183 21.81 -9.14 5.62
N ALA A 184 21.07 -10.17 6.02
CA ALA A 184 21.51 -11.54 5.89
C ALA A 184 21.97 -11.72 4.44
N ALA A 185 23.29 -11.63 4.23
CA ALA A 185 23.95 -12.05 3.01
C ALA A 185 23.93 -13.59 3.02
N GLU A 186 22.73 -14.15 2.89
CA GLU A 186 22.60 -15.46 2.29
C GLU A 186 23.01 -15.30 0.82
N ASP A 187 23.94 -16.15 0.41
CA ASP A 187 24.56 -16.28 -0.90
C ASP A 187 23.53 -16.61 -1.99
N ASP A 188 22.58 -15.70 -2.23
CA ASP A 188 21.48 -15.80 -3.18
C ASP A 188 21.70 -14.78 -4.29
N ASN A 189 22.84 -14.91 -4.99
CA ASN A 189 23.15 -14.21 -6.25
C ASN A 189 22.21 -14.62 -7.41
N GLU A 190 21.09 -15.28 -7.11
CA GLU A 190 20.11 -15.70 -8.09
C GLU A 190 19.23 -14.51 -8.53
N GLU A 191 19.21 -14.28 -9.84
CA GLU A 191 18.34 -13.27 -10.45
C GLU A 191 16.86 -13.62 -10.20
N LYS A 192 16.13 -12.72 -9.55
CA LYS A 192 14.72 -12.94 -9.20
C LYS A 192 13.81 -12.59 -10.38
N PHE A 193 13.04 -13.55 -10.86
CA PHE A 193 12.06 -13.35 -11.94
C PHE A 193 10.62 -13.54 -11.43
N GLN A 194 9.72 -12.70 -11.94
CA GLN A 194 8.29 -12.88 -11.74
C GLN A 194 7.69 -13.78 -12.80
N ILE A 195 6.76 -14.63 -12.39
CA ILE A 195 6.03 -15.51 -13.30
C ILE A 195 4.71 -14.83 -13.64
N GLN A 196 4.57 -14.33 -14.86
CA GLN A 196 3.32 -13.78 -15.37
C GLN A 196 2.63 -14.75 -16.33
N SER A 197 1.31 -14.86 -16.22
CA SER A 197 0.52 -15.64 -17.17
C SER A 197 0.37 -14.89 -18.48
N THR A 198 0.54 -15.58 -19.60
CA THR A 198 0.27 -15.05 -20.94
C THR A 198 -1.23 -14.81 -21.17
N GLU A 199 -1.58 -14.03 -22.19
CA GLU A 199 -2.97 -13.76 -22.59
C GLU A 199 -3.85 -15.02 -22.73
N ASN A 200 -3.23 -16.15 -23.10
CA ASN A 200 -3.92 -17.44 -23.26
C ASN A 200 -4.09 -18.24 -21.95
N LYS A 201 -3.70 -17.69 -20.79
CA LYS A 201 -3.74 -18.28 -19.44
C LYS A 201 -3.04 -19.62 -19.22
N ASN A 202 -2.55 -20.28 -20.29
CA ASN A 202 -1.93 -21.61 -20.26
C ASN A 202 -0.40 -21.59 -20.28
N ASN A 203 0.23 -20.46 -20.62
CA ASN A 203 1.70 -20.34 -20.62
C ASN A 203 2.14 -19.26 -19.65
N PHE A 204 3.31 -19.44 -19.06
CA PHE A 204 3.94 -18.47 -18.16
C PHE A 204 5.18 -17.84 -18.81
N VAL A 205 5.45 -16.59 -18.45
CA VAL A 205 6.61 -15.83 -18.89
C VAL A 205 7.35 -15.33 -17.67
N LEU A 206 8.68 -15.49 -17.68
CA LEU A 206 9.57 -14.87 -16.72
C LEU A 206 9.73 -13.40 -17.07
N VAL A 207 9.39 -12.53 -16.12
CA VAL A 207 9.42 -11.08 -16.25
C VAL A 207 10.31 -10.51 -15.16
N ASN A 208 11.23 -9.63 -15.57
CA ASN A 208 12.07 -8.88 -14.66
C ASN A 208 12.17 -7.47 -15.24
N THR A 209 11.38 -6.55 -14.66
CA THR A 209 11.25 -5.17 -15.14
C THR A 209 12.58 -4.41 -15.08
N ARG A 210 13.44 -4.74 -14.10
CA ARG A 210 14.78 -4.17 -13.96
C ARG A 210 15.64 -4.53 -15.18
N VAL A 211 15.71 -5.82 -15.52
CA VAL A 211 16.46 -6.32 -16.68
C VAL A 211 15.88 -5.76 -17.99
N ASP A 212 14.55 -5.73 -18.12
CA ASP A 212 13.87 -5.13 -19.28
C ASP A 212 14.24 -3.64 -19.45
N TYR A 213 14.36 -2.90 -18.33
CA TYR A 213 14.76 -1.50 -18.31
C TYR A 213 16.25 -1.30 -18.59
N GLN A 214 17.15 -2.07 -17.96
CA GLN A 214 18.60 -1.95 -18.13
C GLN A 214 19.03 -2.18 -19.58
N TYR A 215 18.40 -3.11 -20.29
CA TYR A 215 18.72 -3.45 -21.68
C TYR A 215 17.70 -2.90 -22.69
N ARG A 216 16.99 -1.82 -22.31
CA ARG A 216 16.11 -1.08 -23.24
C ARG A 216 16.89 -0.54 -24.45
N SER A 217 16.19 -0.26 -25.54
CA SER A 217 16.79 0.36 -26.74
C SER A 217 17.53 1.66 -26.42
N ASP A 218 18.62 1.96 -27.14
CA ASP A 218 19.41 3.19 -26.95
C ASP A 218 18.61 4.47 -27.23
N THR A 219 17.58 4.37 -28.07
CA THR A 219 16.61 5.44 -28.30
C THR A 219 15.84 5.84 -27.04
N LEU A 220 15.71 4.92 -26.08
CA LEU A 220 15.03 5.11 -24.80
C LEU A 220 16.01 5.35 -23.65
N SER A 221 17.28 5.67 -23.92
CA SER A 221 18.31 5.87 -22.88
C SER A 221 17.94 6.95 -21.86
N LYS A 222 17.23 8.00 -22.29
CA LYS A 222 16.87 9.18 -21.47
C LYS A 222 15.61 9.02 -20.61
N ILE A 223 14.87 7.92 -20.73
CA ILE A 223 13.65 7.71 -19.94
C ILE A 223 14.02 7.19 -18.55
N CYS A 224 13.32 7.67 -17.51
CA CYS A 224 13.46 7.13 -16.16
C CYS A 224 12.66 5.83 -16.00
N LEU A 225 12.89 5.09 -14.91
CA LEU A 225 12.21 3.81 -14.66
C LEU A 225 10.70 3.99 -14.50
N TYR A 226 10.26 5.05 -13.82
CA TYR A 226 8.85 5.34 -13.64
C TYR A 226 8.14 5.52 -14.98
N ASP A 227 8.67 6.38 -15.84
CA ASP A 227 8.11 6.65 -17.17
C ASP A 227 8.20 5.42 -18.08
N PHE A 228 9.26 4.63 -17.97
CA PHE A 228 9.40 3.38 -18.71
C PHE A 228 8.24 2.42 -18.41
N VAL A 229 7.95 2.20 -17.13
CA VAL A 229 6.84 1.32 -16.70
C VAL A 229 5.48 1.93 -17.04
N SER A 230 5.38 3.26 -17.04
CA SER A 230 4.15 3.97 -17.40
C SER A 230 3.83 3.89 -18.91
N THR A 231 4.86 3.91 -19.76
CA THR A 231 4.72 4.10 -21.21
C THR A 231 4.94 2.84 -22.02
N PHE A 232 5.72 1.87 -21.54
CA PHE A 232 6.10 0.68 -22.30
C PHE A 232 5.70 -0.61 -21.61
N TYR A 233 5.39 -1.62 -22.43
CA TYR A 233 5.23 -2.99 -22.00
C TYR A 233 6.00 -3.96 -22.90
N LYS A 234 6.45 -5.05 -22.29
CA LYS A 234 7.10 -6.16 -22.98
C LYS A 234 6.05 -7.09 -23.58
N ARG A 235 6.22 -7.45 -24.86
CA ARG A 235 5.39 -8.48 -25.52
C ARG A 235 6.21 -9.36 -26.44
N LYS A 236 5.69 -10.57 -26.70
CA LYS A 236 6.31 -11.52 -27.62
C LYS A 236 6.29 -10.98 -29.05
N MET A 237 7.37 -11.21 -29.79
CA MET A 237 7.48 -10.83 -31.19
C MET A 237 6.59 -11.72 -32.07
N ASN A 238 5.88 -11.09 -33.01
CA ASN A 238 5.14 -11.76 -34.06
C ASN A 238 5.93 -11.74 -35.39
N ALA A 239 5.54 -12.57 -36.36
CA ALA A 239 6.20 -12.64 -37.68
C ALA A 239 6.22 -11.29 -38.43
N THR A 240 5.27 -10.40 -38.12
CA THR A 240 5.22 -9.03 -38.65
C THR A 240 6.25 -8.10 -38.02
N ASP A 241 6.61 -8.32 -36.76
CA ASP A 241 7.58 -7.51 -36.02
C ASP A 241 9.00 -7.77 -36.52
N ALA A 242 9.34 -9.04 -36.78
CA ALA A 242 10.61 -9.42 -37.40
C ALA A 242 10.81 -8.74 -38.77
N LYS A 243 9.73 -8.57 -39.55
CA LYS A 243 9.75 -7.84 -40.84
C LYS A 243 9.84 -6.32 -40.67
N TYR A 244 9.39 -5.79 -39.53
CA TYR A 244 9.44 -4.36 -39.24
C TYR A 244 10.85 -3.96 -38.81
N LEU A 245 11.44 -4.71 -37.88
CA LEU A 245 12.80 -4.50 -37.39
C LEU A 245 13.86 -4.64 -38.49
N SER A 246 13.63 -5.51 -39.48
CA SER A 246 14.53 -5.61 -40.64
C SER A 246 14.36 -4.49 -41.66
N LYS A 247 13.22 -3.79 -41.69
CA LYS A 247 12.95 -2.66 -42.58
C LYS A 247 13.36 -1.31 -42.00
N SER A 248 13.33 -1.14 -40.67
CA SER A 248 13.78 0.10 -40.02
C SER A 248 15.29 0.38 -40.21
N SER A 249 16.08 -0.63 -40.59
CA SER A 249 17.51 -0.48 -40.91
C SER A 249 17.76 0.11 -42.31
N THR A 250 16.75 0.13 -43.17
CA THR A 250 16.79 0.77 -44.49
C THR A 250 15.94 2.04 -44.43
N THR A 251 16.62 3.18 -44.28
CA THR A 251 16.06 4.52 -44.40
C THR A 251 15.32 4.66 -45.73
N GLU A 252 13.99 4.69 -45.69
CA GLU A 252 13.12 5.45 -46.60
C GLU A 252 11.67 5.27 -46.12
N ASP A 253 11.18 6.31 -45.45
CA ASP A 253 9.82 6.37 -44.88
C ASP A 253 8.84 6.61 -46.04
N PRO A 254 8.00 5.65 -46.46
CA PRO A 254 6.98 5.94 -47.45
C PRO A 254 5.89 6.74 -46.72
N GLN A 255 5.86 8.05 -46.95
CA GLN A 255 4.75 8.96 -46.65
C GLN A 255 3.48 8.57 -47.44
N GLY A 256 3.02 7.33 -47.28
CA GLY A 256 1.73 6.86 -47.73
C GLY A 256 0.69 7.23 -46.69
N ILE A 257 -0.32 7.98 -47.09
CA ILE A 257 -1.50 8.33 -46.29
C ILE A 257 -2.19 7.03 -45.85
N ARG A 258 -1.80 6.51 -44.68
CA ARG A 258 -2.47 5.35 -44.07
C ARG A 258 -3.73 5.85 -43.36
N LYS A 259 -4.90 5.40 -43.81
CA LYS A 259 -6.16 5.61 -43.09
C LYS A 259 -6.23 4.65 -41.90
N GLY A 260 -6.18 5.18 -40.67
CA GLY A 260 -6.33 4.41 -39.44
C GLY A 260 -5.53 5.00 -38.27
N ARG A 261 -5.72 4.47 -37.05
CA ARG A 261 -4.87 4.79 -35.90
C ARG A 261 -3.43 4.39 -36.21
N PRO A 262 -2.43 5.29 -36.02
CA PRO A 262 -1.03 4.91 -36.23
C PRO A 262 -0.66 3.75 -35.30
N PRO A 263 0.13 2.77 -35.78
CA PRO A 263 0.58 1.67 -34.94
C PRO A 263 1.47 2.19 -33.81
N ASN A 264 1.33 1.61 -32.61
CA ASN A 264 2.18 1.95 -31.47
C ASN A 264 3.66 1.72 -31.81
N GLN A 265 4.53 2.56 -31.27
CA GLN A 265 5.97 2.47 -31.46
C GLN A 265 6.52 1.17 -30.85
N ARG A 266 7.58 0.63 -31.46
CA ARG A 266 8.16 -0.67 -31.13
C ARG A 266 9.67 -0.54 -31.05
N PHE A 267 10.24 -1.06 -29.97
CA PHE A 267 11.66 -0.94 -29.68
C PHE A 267 12.26 -2.33 -29.38
N PRO A 268 13.33 -2.75 -30.06
CA PRO A 268 14.05 -3.96 -29.71
C PRO A 268 14.84 -3.77 -28.41
N PHE A 269 15.09 -4.85 -27.68
CA PHE A 269 16.07 -4.85 -26.59
C PHE A 269 17.50 -4.90 -27.15
N GLN A 270 18.47 -4.53 -26.31
CA GLN A 270 19.89 -4.75 -26.60
C GLN A 270 20.20 -6.26 -26.62
N GLU A 271 21.27 -6.65 -27.34
CA GLU A 271 21.64 -8.06 -27.55
C GLU A 271 21.94 -8.82 -26.26
N GLN A 272 22.37 -8.12 -25.21
CA GLN A 272 22.66 -8.67 -23.88
C GLN A 272 21.39 -9.10 -23.12
N HIS A 273 20.20 -8.66 -23.55
CA HIS A 273 18.96 -9.03 -22.89
C HIS A 273 18.63 -10.51 -23.12
N PRO A 274 18.32 -11.31 -22.07
CA PRO A 274 18.06 -12.76 -22.21
C PRO A 274 16.94 -13.11 -23.19
N GLN A 275 16.01 -12.18 -23.42
CA GLN A 275 14.85 -12.35 -24.30
C GLN A 275 14.89 -11.45 -25.55
N ALA A 276 16.05 -10.88 -25.91
CA ALA A 276 16.19 -9.93 -27.03
C ALA A 276 15.67 -10.46 -28.37
N THR A 277 15.80 -11.76 -28.62
CA THR A 277 15.39 -12.41 -29.87
C THR A 277 13.90 -12.77 -29.92
N THR A 278 13.22 -12.80 -28.77
CA THR A 278 11.86 -13.34 -28.65
C THR A 278 10.83 -12.29 -28.22
N TYR A 279 11.24 -11.20 -27.58
CA TYR A 279 10.38 -10.14 -27.06
C TYR A 279 10.85 -8.75 -27.50
N LEU A 280 9.92 -7.79 -27.53
CA LEU A 280 10.20 -6.37 -27.78
C LEU A 280 9.36 -5.50 -26.85
N LEU A 281 9.75 -4.23 -26.76
CA LEU A 281 8.99 -3.18 -26.07
C LEU A 281 8.00 -2.54 -27.03
N THR A 282 6.77 -2.34 -26.58
CA THR A 282 5.73 -1.60 -27.30
C THR A 282 5.18 -0.51 -26.40
N GLU A 283 4.92 0.65 -26.98
CA GLU A 283 4.27 1.75 -26.28
C GLU A 283 2.81 1.42 -25.98
N TYR A 284 2.33 1.75 -24.79
CA TYR A 284 0.90 1.67 -24.47
C TYR A 284 0.09 2.66 -25.32
N SER A 285 -1.20 2.35 -25.50
CA SER A 285 -2.13 3.29 -26.14
C SER A 285 -2.44 4.52 -25.26
N GLU A 286 -2.35 4.33 -23.94
CA GLU A 286 -2.61 5.30 -22.88
C GLU A 286 -1.63 5.00 -21.73
N ALA A 287 -1.10 6.04 -21.08
CA ALA A 287 -0.13 5.86 -20.00
C ALA A 287 -0.76 5.08 -18.81
N HIS A 288 0.03 4.18 -18.24
CA HIS A 288 -0.34 3.43 -17.05
C HIS A 288 0.31 4.06 -15.81
N ILE A 289 -0.35 4.02 -14.66
CA ILE A 289 0.21 4.50 -13.40
C ILE A 289 0.98 3.34 -12.74
N PRO A 290 2.29 3.46 -12.51
CA PRO A 290 3.06 2.47 -11.76
C PRO A 290 2.51 2.32 -10.33
N ILE A 291 2.19 1.08 -9.94
CA ILE A 291 1.90 0.69 -8.56
C ILE A 291 3.19 0.11 -7.98
N LEU A 292 3.74 0.78 -6.98
CA LEU A 292 4.94 0.32 -6.28
C LEU A 292 4.56 -0.80 -5.31
N TYR A 293 5.09 -1.99 -5.54
CA TYR A 293 5.00 -3.11 -4.62
C TYR A 293 6.23 -3.18 -3.72
N GLY A 294 5.98 -3.48 -2.44
CA GLY A 294 6.99 -3.51 -1.39
C GLY A 294 6.85 -2.33 -0.42
N PRO A 295 7.86 -2.11 0.43
CA PRO A 295 7.82 -1.05 1.43
C PRO A 295 7.67 0.32 0.77
N GLN A 296 6.84 1.17 1.39
CA GLN A 296 6.61 2.52 0.90
C GLN A 296 7.93 3.30 0.81
N ILE A 297 7.99 4.27 -0.11
CA ILE A 297 9.11 5.21 -0.18
C ILE A 297 9.09 6.01 1.14
N PRO A 298 10.21 6.07 1.87
CA PRO A 298 10.21 6.69 3.17
C PRO A 298 10.11 8.23 3.05
N ARG A 299 9.90 8.91 4.17
CA ARG A 299 9.83 10.38 4.22
C ARG A 299 11.23 11.01 4.18
N HIS A 300 11.36 12.23 3.69
CA HIS A 300 12.69 12.87 3.54
C HIS A 300 13.13 13.68 4.76
N ASP A 301 12.25 13.91 5.73
CA ASP A 301 12.44 14.85 6.84
C ASP A 301 13.02 14.20 8.11
N ARG A 302 13.24 12.87 8.12
CA ARG A 302 14.04 12.19 9.14
C ARG A 302 15.38 11.74 8.57
N GLU A 303 16.46 11.93 9.33
CA GLU A 303 17.83 11.64 8.90
C GLU A 303 18.07 10.15 8.63
N ASP A 304 17.51 9.27 9.48
CA ASP A 304 17.61 7.82 9.34
C ASP A 304 17.01 7.29 8.02
N THR A 305 16.06 8.02 7.44
CA THR A 305 15.37 7.61 6.21
C THR A 305 15.90 8.27 4.93
N LYS A 306 16.78 9.28 5.03
CA LYS A 306 17.23 10.07 3.87
C LYS A 306 17.97 9.25 2.83
N GLU A 307 18.78 8.30 3.27
CA GLU A 307 19.61 7.50 2.36
C GLU A 307 18.74 6.61 1.48
N ARG A 308 17.81 5.84 2.09
CA ARG A 308 16.84 5.03 1.35
C ARG A 308 15.89 5.90 0.51
N TYR A 309 15.44 7.05 1.01
CA TYR A 309 14.63 7.99 0.24
C TYR A 309 15.35 8.39 -1.05
N SER A 310 16.61 8.81 -0.94
CA SER A 310 17.41 9.28 -2.07
C SER A 310 17.66 8.17 -3.07
N ARG A 311 17.98 6.95 -2.60
CA ARG A 311 18.11 5.75 -3.44
C ARG A 311 16.83 5.45 -4.22
N ALA A 312 15.67 5.50 -3.56
CA ALA A 312 14.38 5.23 -4.20
C ALA A 312 14.05 6.27 -5.29
N LEU A 313 14.31 7.56 -5.04
CA LEU A 313 14.08 8.61 -6.02
C LEU A 313 15.02 8.50 -7.23
N LEU A 314 16.31 8.27 -7.00
CA LEU A 314 17.29 8.05 -8.05
C LEU A 314 16.90 6.84 -8.92
N THR A 315 16.49 5.74 -8.27
CA THR A 315 16.05 4.52 -8.96
C THR A 315 14.85 4.76 -9.87
N LEU A 316 13.87 5.55 -9.42
CA LEU A 316 12.62 5.76 -10.16
C LEU A 316 12.70 6.86 -11.22
N PHE A 317 13.33 7.99 -10.89
CA PHE A 317 13.16 9.25 -11.63
C PHE A 317 14.43 9.74 -12.34
N VAL A 318 15.58 9.09 -12.13
CA VAL A 318 16.78 9.33 -12.93
C VAL A 318 16.93 8.23 -13.99
N PRO A 319 17.32 8.55 -15.23
CA PRO A 319 17.64 7.53 -16.23
C PRO A 319 18.96 6.81 -15.91
N TRP A 320 18.96 5.47 -15.92
CA TRP A 320 20.15 4.67 -15.61
C TRP A 320 20.15 3.33 -16.37
N ARG A 321 21.33 2.73 -16.51
CA ARG A 321 21.54 1.33 -16.94
C ARG A 321 22.39 0.55 -15.93
N SER A 322 23.31 1.21 -15.23
CA SER A 322 24.08 0.64 -14.12
C SER A 322 24.01 1.53 -12.89
N VAL A 323 24.45 1.02 -11.74
CA VAL A 323 24.50 1.82 -10.51
C VAL A 323 25.41 3.04 -10.61
N SER A 324 26.46 2.99 -11.43
CA SER A 324 27.39 4.11 -11.64
C SER A 324 26.72 5.34 -12.29
N ASP A 325 25.61 5.15 -13.02
CA ASP A 325 24.83 6.27 -13.53
C ASP A 325 24.12 7.04 -12.41
N LEU A 326 23.83 6.36 -11.29
CA LEU A 326 23.07 6.89 -10.17
C LEU A 326 23.92 7.39 -9.02
N CYS A 327 24.99 6.69 -8.68
CA CYS A 327 25.81 6.93 -7.50
C CYS A 327 27.27 6.52 -7.76
N ASP A 328 28.20 7.45 -7.56
CA ASP A 328 29.63 7.22 -7.60
C ASP A 328 30.08 6.40 -6.38
N VAL A 329 31.19 5.68 -6.51
CA VAL A 329 31.64 4.72 -5.50
C VAL A 329 31.90 5.39 -4.13
N ASN A 330 32.35 6.64 -4.14
CA ASN A 330 32.73 7.40 -2.95
C ASN A 330 31.64 8.34 -2.41
N GLU A 331 30.50 8.45 -3.09
CA GLU A 331 29.39 9.31 -2.63
C GLU A 331 28.29 8.47 -1.95
N ASN A 332 27.52 9.11 -1.07
CA ASN A 332 26.29 8.53 -0.51
C ASN A 332 25.11 8.83 -1.45
N TRP A 333 23.97 8.16 -1.22
CA TRP A 333 22.80 8.35 -2.08
C TRP A 333 22.21 9.77 -1.96
N GLU A 334 22.34 10.42 -0.80
CA GLU A 334 21.87 11.80 -0.61
C GLU A 334 22.63 12.81 -1.51
N ASP A 335 23.95 12.75 -1.52
CA ASP A 335 24.80 13.62 -2.32
C ASP A 335 24.69 13.30 -3.80
N ALA A 336 24.54 12.02 -4.14
CA ALA A 336 24.22 11.56 -5.49
C ALA A 336 22.89 12.14 -6.00
N LEU A 337 21.86 12.22 -5.14
CA LEU A 337 20.59 12.84 -5.50
C LEU A 337 20.78 14.33 -5.76
N LYS A 338 21.48 15.05 -4.87
CA LYS A 338 21.76 16.50 -5.03
C LYS A 338 22.46 16.81 -6.35
N SER A 339 23.44 15.98 -6.76
CA SER A 339 24.17 16.19 -8.01
C SER A 339 23.31 15.91 -9.26
N ARG A 340 22.37 14.96 -9.17
CA ARG A 340 21.56 14.48 -10.31
C ARG A 340 20.12 15.02 -10.38
N GLN A 341 19.72 15.93 -9.50
CA GLN A 341 18.37 16.53 -9.49
C GLN A 341 17.92 17.11 -10.84
N HIS A 342 18.87 17.64 -11.62
CA HIS A 342 18.63 18.24 -12.92
C HIS A 342 18.19 17.23 -14.01
N HIS A 343 18.35 15.93 -13.76
CA HIS A 343 17.86 14.87 -14.63
C HIS A 343 16.39 14.50 -14.37
N ILE A 344 15.83 14.94 -13.24
CA ILE A 344 14.44 14.67 -12.85
C ILE A 344 13.52 15.66 -13.56
N SER A 345 12.49 15.15 -14.24
CA SER A 345 11.53 15.99 -14.96
C SER A 345 10.62 16.77 -13.99
N ALA A 346 10.03 17.87 -14.47
CA ALA A 346 9.07 18.65 -13.68
C ALA A 346 7.84 17.81 -13.27
N ASP A 347 7.37 16.92 -14.15
CA ASP A 347 6.24 16.03 -13.85
C ASP A 347 6.62 14.98 -12.80
N SER A 348 7.85 14.47 -12.85
CA SER A 348 8.39 13.57 -11.82
C SER A 348 8.48 14.27 -10.47
N TRP A 349 8.88 15.55 -10.43
CA TRP A 349 8.88 16.34 -9.18
C TRP A 349 7.49 16.46 -8.55
N ASN A 350 6.43 16.65 -9.35
CA ASN A 350 5.06 16.64 -8.82
C ASN A 350 4.71 15.30 -8.14
N ILE A 351 5.19 14.18 -8.70
CA ILE A 351 4.99 12.84 -8.10
C ILE A 351 5.79 12.73 -6.79
N ILE A 352 7.04 13.21 -6.77
CA ILE A 352 7.89 13.23 -5.58
C ILE A 352 7.26 14.05 -4.45
N GLU A 353 6.73 15.23 -4.76
CA GLU A 353 6.01 16.07 -3.79
C GLU A 353 4.75 15.36 -3.26
N ASN A 354 4.01 14.65 -4.11
CA ASN A 354 2.84 13.88 -3.68
C ASN A 354 3.20 12.70 -2.75
N ILE A 355 4.36 12.07 -2.95
CA ILE A 355 4.87 11.02 -2.04
C ILE A 355 5.11 11.62 -0.65
N GLN A 356 5.76 12.78 -0.57
CA GLN A 356 5.97 13.45 0.72
C GLN A 356 4.65 13.94 1.34
N LEU A 357 3.75 14.47 0.52
CA LEU A 357 2.43 14.94 0.96
C LEU A 357 1.65 13.82 1.66
N LEU A 358 1.74 12.57 1.18
CA LEU A 358 1.10 11.42 1.84
C LEU A 358 1.60 11.22 3.28
N HIS A 359 2.90 11.36 3.51
CA HIS A 359 3.51 11.28 4.85
C HIS A 359 3.08 12.44 5.75
N GLU A 360 2.98 13.65 5.18
CA GLU A 360 2.45 14.81 5.89
C GLU A 360 0.99 14.61 6.28
N CYS A 361 0.16 14.07 5.38
CA CYS A 361 -1.23 13.73 5.65
C CYS A 361 -1.37 12.71 6.78
N LYS A 362 -0.51 11.69 6.82
CA LYS A 362 -0.44 10.72 7.92
C LYS A 362 -0.15 11.40 9.26
N LYS A 363 0.88 12.25 9.28
CA LYS A 363 1.30 13.01 10.46
C LYS A 363 0.17 13.91 10.97
N ASP A 364 -0.47 14.68 10.09
CA ASP A 364 -1.56 15.59 10.46
C ASP A 364 -2.77 14.82 11.02
N ARG A 365 -3.08 13.65 10.46
CA ARG A 365 -4.09 12.72 11.01
C ARG A 365 -3.73 12.28 12.42
N ASP A 366 -2.50 11.83 12.64
CA ASP A 366 -2.06 11.30 13.93
C ASP A 366 -2.07 12.41 14.99
N GLU A 367 -1.58 13.61 14.66
CA GLU A 367 -1.67 14.77 15.54
C GLU A 367 -3.11 15.20 15.84
N HIS A 368 -4.02 15.07 14.86
CA HIS A 368 -5.45 15.30 15.09
C HIS A 368 -6.04 14.26 16.07
N LEU A 369 -5.70 12.98 15.89
CA LEU A 369 -6.14 11.90 16.78
C LEU A 369 -5.63 12.11 18.22
N LEU A 370 -4.35 12.47 18.38
CA LEU A 370 -3.78 12.78 19.70
C LEU A 370 -4.53 13.92 20.38
N ARG A 371 -4.82 15.01 19.66
CA ARG A 371 -5.60 16.14 20.21
C ARG A 371 -6.97 15.68 20.70
N VAL A 372 -7.70 14.90 19.90
CA VAL A 372 -9.02 14.36 20.30
C VAL A 372 -8.92 13.48 21.54
N ILE A 373 -7.88 12.65 21.66
CA ILE A 373 -7.64 11.80 22.83
C ILE A 373 -7.34 12.65 24.07
N THR A 374 -6.46 13.64 23.96
CA THR A 374 -6.11 14.53 25.07
C THR A 374 -7.31 15.34 25.54
N GLU A 375 -8.10 15.89 24.63
CA GLU A 375 -9.35 16.59 24.96
C GLU A 375 -10.33 15.68 25.69
N ALA A 376 -10.52 14.45 25.20
CA ALA A 376 -11.37 13.45 25.83
C ALA A 376 -10.87 13.02 27.22
N GLN A 377 -9.55 13.07 27.48
CA GLN A 377 -8.98 12.78 28.80
C GLN A 377 -9.17 13.96 29.75
N THR A 378 -8.95 15.20 29.30
CA THR A 378 -9.11 16.40 30.13
C THR A 378 -10.57 16.68 30.54
N GLU A 379 -11.55 16.21 29.76
CA GLU A 379 -12.97 16.36 30.08
C GLU A 379 -13.51 15.21 30.97
N ASN A 380 -12.75 14.12 31.17
CA ASN A 380 -13.19 12.89 31.86
C ASN A 380 -12.58 12.65 33.27
N ASP A 381 -12.14 13.70 33.98
CA ASP A 381 -11.66 13.61 35.38
C ASP A 381 -12.73 13.20 36.44
N THR A 382 -13.83 12.57 36.00
CA THR A 382 -14.87 11.99 36.88
C THR A 382 -15.35 10.59 36.44
N ILE A 383 -14.49 9.74 35.86
CA ILE A 383 -14.82 8.33 35.61
C ILE A 383 -13.74 7.40 36.18
N ASP A 384 -14.23 6.35 36.87
CA ASP A 384 -13.53 5.32 37.66
C ASP A 384 -12.27 4.73 36.95
N PRO A 385 -11.12 4.56 37.64
CA PRO A 385 -9.84 4.14 37.03
C PRO A 385 -9.81 2.73 36.41
N GLU A 386 -10.87 1.94 36.52
CA GLU A 386 -10.93 0.56 36.00
C GLU A 386 -11.12 0.45 34.48
N LEU A 387 -11.34 1.57 33.77
CA LEU A 387 -11.43 1.59 32.29
C LEU A 387 -10.12 1.89 31.56
N VAL A 388 -9.00 2.07 32.29
CA VAL A 388 -7.68 2.17 31.67
C VAL A 388 -7.17 0.76 31.39
N ILE A 389 -7.56 0.19 30.25
CA ILE A 389 -6.75 -0.84 29.62
C ILE A 389 -5.42 -0.14 29.28
N PRO A 390 -4.27 -0.59 29.79
CA PRO A 390 -3.00 0.01 29.42
C PRO A 390 -2.85 -0.11 27.91
N SER A 391 -2.86 1.03 27.22
CA SER A 391 -2.45 1.13 25.82
C SER A 391 -0.94 0.89 25.75
N ARG A 392 -0.50 -0.32 26.07
CA ARG A 392 0.76 -0.85 25.56
C ARG A 392 0.44 -1.34 24.14
N ASN A 393 1.19 -0.80 23.19
CA ASN A 393 1.30 -1.25 21.79
C ASN A 393 0.31 -0.64 20.79
N MET A 394 0.15 0.69 20.80
CA MET A 394 -0.32 1.48 19.64
C MET A 394 0.78 2.43 19.14
N ARG A 395 2.04 1.99 19.26
CA ARG A 395 3.22 2.78 18.85
C ARG A 395 3.98 2.19 17.67
N ASP A 396 3.76 0.92 17.31
CA ASP A 396 4.61 0.21 16.35
C ASP A 396 3.83 -0.57 15.27
N GLU A 397 2.58 -0.24 14.98
CA GLU A 397 1.73 -1.07 14.10
C GLU A 397 2.02 -0.98 12.59
N TYR A 398 3.19 -0.48 12.17
CA TYR A 398 3.65 -0.53 10.77
C TYR A 398 5.18 -0.53 10.66
N ASP A 399 5.85 -1.39 11.43
CA ASP A 399 7.11 -1.98 10.97
C ASP A 399 6.77 -3.34 10.37
N ASP A 400 6.86 -3.48 9.04
CA ASP A 400 6.45 -4.68 8.26
C ASP A 400 7.19 -5.98 8.70
N THR A 401 8.16 -5.86 9.61
CA THR A 401 8.89 -6.94 10.26
C THR A 401 8.29 -7.41 11.59
N SER A 402 7.58 -6.57 12.34
CA SER A 402 7.03 -6.91 13.68
C SER A 402 5.84 -7.86 13.62
N ASP A 403 4.98 -7.72 12.61
CA ASP A 403 3.72 -8.47 12.52
C ASP A 403 3.91 -9.99 12.44
N ASN A 404 5.06 -10.46 11.94
CA ASN A 404 5.35 -11.90 11.87
C ASN A 404 5.80 -12.49 13.22
N GLU A 405 6.52 -11.72 14.03
CA GLU A 405 6.95 -12.13 15.37
C GLU A 405 5.79 -12.08 16.37
N ASP A 406 4.97 -11.03 16.31
CA ASP A 406 3.74 -10.90 17.11
C ASP A 406 2.72 -12.02 16.78
N LEU A 407 2.61 -12.42 15.50
CA LEU A 407 1.79 -13.55 15.07
C LEU A 407 2.32 -14.89 15.62
N LEU A 408 3.64 -15.09 15.64
CA LEU A 408 4.30 -16.29 16.18
C LEU A 408 4.15 -16.38 17.71
N GLU A 409 4.26 -15.26 18.41
CA GLU A 409 4.07 -15.18 19.86
C GLU A 409 2.60 -15.41 20.27
N LEU A 410 1.64 -14.85 19.52
CA LEU A 410 0.21 -15.04 19.76
C LEU A 410 -0.26 -16.48 19.46
N LEU A 411 0.32 -17.13 18.45
CA LEU A 411 0.11 -18.55 18.17
C LEU A 411 0.64 -19.46 19.31
N GLY A 412 1.64 -19.00 20.07
CA GLY A 412 2.12 -19.69 21.28
C GLY A 412 1.15 -19.65 22.46
N ASN A 413 0.32 -18.60 22.55
CA ASN A 413 -0.48 -18.28 23.74
C ASN A 413 -2.01 -18.55 23.58
N LEU A 414 -2.38 -19.31 22.55
CA LEU A 414 -3.76 -19.66 22.13
C LEU A 414 -4.74 -20.07 23.25
N ASN A 415 -4.29 -20.68 24.34
CA ASN A 415 -5.18 -21.19 25.39
C ASN A 415 -5.65 -20.11 26.39
N GLU A 416 -4.88 -19.04 26.60
CA GLU A 416 -5.11 -18.10 27.70
C GLU A 416 -5.99 -16.90 27.27
N TYR A 417 -5.88 -16.47 26.01
CA TYR A 417 -6.70 -15.40 25.43
C TYR A 417 -8.15 -15.84 25.16
N THR A 418 -8.37 -17.13 24.87
CA THR A 418 -9.69 -17.69 24.51
C THR A 418 -10.68 -17.65 25.68
N THR A 419 -10.23 -17.82 26.93
CA THR A 419 -11.08 -17.79 28.12
C THR A 419 -11.45 -16.38 28.57
N ASN A 420 -10.61 -15.39 28.29
CA ASN A 420 -10.86 -14.01 28.68
C ASN A 420 -11.87 -13.31 27.76
N ALA A 421 -11.79 -13.52 26.43
CA ALA A 421 -12.71 -12.92 25.45
C ALA A 421 -14.17 -13.42 25.59
N LEU A 422 -14.35 -14.70 25.95
CA LEU A 422 -15.67 -15.30 26.19
C LEU A 422 -16.39 -14.76 27.44
N ASN A 423 -15.63 -14.23 28.42
CA ASN A 423 -16.17 -13.65 29.64
C ASN A 423 -16.46 -12.13 29.48
N SER A 424 -15.72 -11.42 28.63
CA SER A 424 -15.95 -9.98 28.37
C SER A 424 -17.19 -9.72 27.52
N ALA A 425 -17.55 -10.64 26.62
CA ALA A 425 -18.73 -10.52 25.75
C ALA A 425 -20.08 -10.57 26.50
N LYS A 426 -20.11 -10.96 27.79
CA LYS A 426 -21.34 -11.03 28.61
C LYS A 426 -21.73 -9.73 29.32
N LYS A 427 -20.89 -8.69 29.24
CA LYS A 427 -21.17 -7.36 29.82
C LYS A 427 -20.74 -6.27 28.85
N THR A 428 -21.39 -6.19 27.68
CA THR A 428 -21.11 -5.10 26.75
C THR A 428 -21.96 -3.88 27.05
N THR A 429 -21.28 -2.74 27.11
CA THR A 429 -21.77 -1.36 27.22
C THR A 429 -22.81 -1.00 26.14
N GLU A 430 -22.87 -1.75 25.05
CA GLU A 430 -23.91 -1.65 24.00
C GLU A 430 -25.33 -1.77 24.54
N ASN A 431 -25.57 -2.63 25.55
CA ASN A 431 -26.91 -2.77 26.12
C ASN A 431 -27.38 -1.50 26.83
N ILE A 432 -26.46 -0.74 27.45
CA ILE A 432 -26.76 0.53 28.12
C ILE A 432 -27.13 1.60 27.08
N TYR A 433 -26.38 1.67 25.97
CA TYR A 433 -26.67 2.63 24.90
C TYR A 433 -28.01 2.36 24.20
N ILE A 434 -28.40 1.09 24.07
CA ILE A 434 -29.72 0.72 23.54
C ILE A 434 -30.82 1.17 24.49
N GLU A 435 -30.68 0.95 25.80
CA GLU A 435 -31.66 1.38 26.80
C GLU A 435 -31.80 2.91 26.88
N GLU A 436 -30.69 3.66 26.89
CA GLU A 436 -30.71 5.13 26.90
C GLU A 436 -31.33 5.70 25.62
N THR A 437 -31.09 5.06 24.47
CA THR A 437 -31.68 5.47 23.19
C THR A 437 -33.18 5.23 23.19
N ILE A 438 -33.66 4.11 23.74
CA ILE A 438 -35.09 3.81 23.87
C ILE A 438 -35.75 4.85 24.78
N GLU A 439 -35.15 5.15 25.94
CA GLU A 439 -35.70 6.13 26.89
C GLU A 439 -35.78 7.55 26.29
N ALA A 440 -34.75 7.96 25.55
CA ALA A 440 -34.74 9.25 24.85
C ALA A 440 -35.82 9.31 23.75
N VAL A 441 -36.02 8.21 23.02
CA VAL A 441 -37.05 8.11 21.96
C VAL A 441 -38.46 8.14 22.55
N GLU A 442 -38.69 7.49 23.69
CA GLU A 442 -39.97 7.49 24.41
C GLU A 442 -40.28 8.89 24.98
N LYS A 443 -39.30 9.58 25.58
CA LYS A 443 -39.46 10.95 26.11
C LYS A 443 -39.82 11.98 25.04
N VAL A 444 -39.32 11.82 23.81
CA VAL A 444 -39.58 12.76 22.71
C VAL A 444 -40.93 12.47 22.03
N GLY A 445 -41.58 11.35 22.35
CA GLY A 445 -42.94 11.03 21.89
C GLY A 445 -43.06 10.83 20.37
N ARG A 446 -41.93 10.66 19.64
CA ARG A 446 -41.88 10.63 18.17
C ARG A 446 -42.60 9.43 17.54
N PHE A 447 -42.86 8.38 18.30
CA PHE A 447 -43.48 7.13 17.85
C PHE A 447 -44.78 6.77 18.61
N THR A 448 -45.37 7.69 19.37
CA THR A 448 -46.63 7.44 20.09
C THR A 448 -47.81 7.17 19.14
N HIS A 449 -47.69 7.54 17.86
CA HIS A 449 -48.71 7.29 16.83
C HIS A 449 -48.52 6.01 16.01
N THR A 450 -47.41 5.27 16.18
CA THR A 450 -47.16 4.03 15.41
C THR A 450 -47.87 2.78 15.95
N HIS A 451 -48.70 2.90 17.00
CA HIS A 451 -49.59 1.82 17.46
C HIS A 451 -50.93 1.70 16.69
N SER A 452 -51.10 2.44 15.59
CA SER A 452 -52.18 2.16 14.65
C SER A 452 -51.89 0.85 13.90
N LYS A 453 -52.35 -0.27 14.45
CA LYS A 453 -52.51 -1.58 13.80
C LYS A 453 -53.07 -1.40 12.39
N HIS A 454 -52.28 -1.35 11.33
CA HIS A 454 -52.70 -1.74 9.97
C HIS A 454 -51.49 -2.42 9.31
N TYR A 455 -51.42 -3.74 9.47
CA TYR A 455 -50.68 -4.61 8.58
C TYR A 455 -51.48 -4.74 7.29
N TYR A 456 -50.87 -4.43 6.14
CA TYR A 456 -50.93 -5.21 4.91
C TYR A 456 -49.72 -4.87 4.04
#